data_AF-A0A5Q0LPZ7-F1
#
_entry.id   AF-A0A5Q0LPZ7-F1
#
_cell.length_a   1.000
_cell.length_b   1.000
_cell.length_c   1.000
_cell.angle_alpha   90.00
_cell.angle_beta   90.00
_cell.angle_gamma   90.00
#
_symmetry.space_group_name_H-M   'P 1'
#
loop_
_entity.id
_entity.type
_entity.pdbx_description
1 polymer ?
#
loop_
_entity_poly.entity_id
_entity_poly.type
_entity_poly.pdbx_seq_one_letter_code
_entity_poly.pdbx_strand_id
1 'polypeptide(L)'
;MFTQLGSHGGTLKTRATLPAVILLATAAALTACDDGTSKADGKPDKASTVASKQATAAAATSSADALAKATGIPPRPTGAARARLLRALAAAAPAAARYEDKVIDAARNQCSAINGGAQRLDHLASQRFTYKDATTTEAEGKQINQALKNTGFCIV
;
A
#
# COMPACT_ATOMS: atom_id res chain seq x y z
N MET A 1 -25.18 -29.24 53.37
CA MET A 1 -26.46 -28.99 52.68
C MET A 1 -26.21 -29.06 51.18
N PHE A 2 -26.86 -30.05 50.54
CA PHE A 2 -27.22 -30.25 49.13
C PHE A 2 -26.30 -29.75 47.98
N THR A 3 -25.64 -30.75 47.37
CA THR A 3 -25.68 -31.18 45.94
C THR A 3 -26.42 -30.34 44.88
N GLN A 4 -25.79 -30.19 43.70
CA GLN A 4 -26.26 -30.59 42.32
C GLN A 4 -25.32 -29.92 41.28
N LEU A 5 -24.41 -30.61 40.55
CA LEU A 5 -24.53 -31.47 39.35
C LEU A 5 -24.98 -30.82 38.02
N GLY A 6 -24.16 -31.05 36.98
CA GLY A 6 -24.45 -30.91 35.54
C GLY A 6 -23.29 -30.22 34.81
N SER A 7 -22.25 -30.85 34.25
CA SER A 7 -22.14 -31.98 33.30
C SER A 7 -22.82 -31.73 31.94
N HIS A 8 -22.06 -31.21 30.98
CA HIS A 8 -22.06 -31.49 29.52
C HIS A 8 -20.59 -31.28 29.09
N GLY A 9 -19.85 -32.14 28.41
CA GLY A 9 -20.15 -33.37 27.69
C GLY A 9 -19.33 -33.38 26.39
N GLY A 10 -18.27 -34.20 26.34
CA GLY A 10 -17.56 -34.66 25.12
C GLY A 10 -16.61 -33.66 24.45
N THR A 11 -15.47 -34.02 23.85
CA THR A 11 -14.85 -35.33 23.56
C THR A 11 -13.36 -35.07 23.26
N LEU A 12 -12.49 -35.96 23.75
CA LEU A 12 -11.05 -35.99 23.49
C LEU A 12 -10.75 -36.60 22.11
N LYS A 13 -9.53 -36.33 21.60
CA LYS A 13 -8.64 -37.21 20.82
C LYS A 13 -8.52 -36.99 19.30
N THR A 14 -7.50 -36.18 18.95
CA THR A 14 -6.37 -36.47 18.04
C THR A 14 -6.53 -37.53 16.94
N ARG A 15 -6.24 -37.15 15.69
CA ARG A 15 -5.38 -37.91 14.74
C ARG A 15 -4.89 -37.00 13.60
N ALA A 16 -3.62 -37.17 13.26
CA ALA A 16 -2.85 -36.41 12.28
C ALA A 16 -2.88 -37.05 10.89
N THR A 17 -2.74 -36.25 9.83
CA THR A 17 -2.27 -36.67 8.50
C THR A 17 -1.76 -35.46 7.68
N LEU A 18 -0.45 -35.39 7.48
CA LEU A 18 0.26 -34.77 6.33
C LEU A 18 0.63 -35.93 5.35
N PRO A 19 1.30 -35.78 4.17
CA PRO A 19 1.70 -34.64 3.32
C PRO A 19 1.40 -34.85 1.79
N ALA A 20 1.79 -33.90 0.90
CA ALA A 20 2.29 -34.07 -0.52
C ALA A 20 1.80 -32.95 -1.48
N VAL A 21 2.47 -32.41 -2.53
CA VAL A 21 3.88 -32.28 -2.98
C VAL A 21 3.86 -31.66 -4.42
N ILE A 22 4.80 -30.74 -4.71
CA ILE A 22 5.49 -30.45 -6.02
C ILE A 22 4.86 -29.55 -7.13
N LEU A 23 5.55 -28.42 -7.34
CA LEU A 23 6.08 -27.73 -8.55
C LEU A 23 5.42 -27.87 -9.95
N LEU A 24 5.26 -26.72 -10.63
CA LEU A 24 5.50 -26.51 -12.09
C LEU A 24 5.51 -24.98 -12.38
N ALA A 25 6.67 -24.35 -12.65
CA ALA A 25 7.35 -24.16 -13.94
C ALA A 25 7.15 -22.75 -14.54
N THR A 26 8.28 -22.08 -14.76
CA THR A 26 8.48 -20.73 -15.34
C THR A 26 8.34 -20.73 -16.87
N ALA A 27 7.83 -19.64 -17.45
CA ALA A 27 8.25 -19.18 -18.78
C ALA A 27 8.02 -17.67 -18.93
N ALA A 28 9.12 -16.92 -18.84
CA ALA A 28 9.19 -15.56 -19.34
C ALA A 28 9.30 -15.62 -20.88
N ALA A 29 8.44 -14.88 -21.56
CA ALA A 29 8.62 -14.51 -22.95
C ALA A 29 8.48 -13.00 -23.04
N LEU A 30 9.58 -12.26 -22.79
CA LEU A 30 9.70 -10.91 -23.33
C LEU A 30 10.35 -11.04 -24.69
N THR A 31 9.55 -10.76 -25.70
CA THR A 31 9.94 -10.63 -27.08
C THR A 31 11.03 -9.57 -27.21
N ALA A 32 12.17 -10.01 -27.71
CA ALA A 32 13.18 -9.15 -28.31
C ALA A 32 12.59 -8.49 -29.58
N CYS A 33 12.77 -7.17 -29.70
CA CYS A 33 12.85 -6.35 -30.92
C CYS A 33 12.83 -4.88 -30.45
N ASP A 34 13.65 -3.95 -30.91
CA ASP A 34 14.52 -3.94 -32.08
C ASP A 34 15.60 -2.86 -31.87
N ASP A 35 16.76 -3.08 -32.50
CA ASP A 35 17.94 -2.23 -32.50
C ASP A 35 17.65 -0.92 -33.26
N GLY A 36 17.56 0.18 -32.53
CA GLY A 36 17.45 1.52 -33.09
C GLY A 36 18.75 2.31 -32.97
N THR A 37 19.86 1.78 -33.51
CA THR A 37 21.07 2.58 -33.72
C THR A 37 20.78 3.67 -34.77
N SER A 38 20.51 4.90 -34.30
CA SER A 38 20.57 6.10 -35.14
C SER A 38 21.71 7.00 -34.69
N LYS A 39 22.71 7.09 -35.56
CA LYS A 39 23.90 7.93 -35.44
C LYS A 39 23.52 9.41 -35.39
N ALA A 40 24.36 10.15 -34.68
CA ALA A 40 24.29 11.58 -34.46
C ALA A 40 24.32 12.40 -35.75
N ASP A 41 23.60 13.53 -35.76
CA ASP A 41 24.16 14.84 -36.10
C ASP A 41 23.16 15.95 -35.73
N GLY A 42 23.61 16.96 -34.97
CA GLY A 42 22.81 18.14 -34.65
C GLY A 42 23.08 18.80 -33.29
N LYS A 43 24.17 19.58 -33.24
CA LYS A 43 24.47 20.79 -32.43
C LYS A 43 23.58 21.14 -31.20
N PRO A 44 24.14 21.47 -30.02
CA PRO A 44 23.37 21.69 -28.80
C PRO A 44 22.82 23.13 -28.69
N ASP A 45 21.53 23.33 -28.98
CA ASP A 45 20.81 24.53 -28.53
C ASP A 45 20.24 24.31 -27.12
N LYS A 46 20.96 24.82 -26.12
CA LYS A 46 20.60 24.80 -24.69
C LYS A 46 19.47 25.81 -24.35
N ALA A 47 18.31 25.72 -25.02
CA ALA A 47 17.15 26.57 -24.70
C ALA A 47 15.80 25.85 -24.63
N SER A 48 15.63 24.68 -25.26
CA SER A 48 14.31 24.01 -25.35
C SER A 48 14.03 22.91 -24.31
N THR A 49 14.97 22.58 -23.42
CA THR A 49 14.81 21.46 -22.47
C THR A 49 13.98 21.76 -21.21
N VAL A 50 13.61 23.03 -20.97
CA VAL A 50 12.80 23.43 -19.81
C VAL A 50 11.31 23.37 -20.12
N ALA A 51 10.89 23.77 -21.32
CA ALA A 51 9.49 23.80 -21.74
C ALA A 51 8.87 22.39 -21.86
N SER A 52 9.62 21.42 -22.41
CA SER A 52 9.11 20.04 -22.58
C SER A 52 8.96 19.27 -21.26
N LYS A 53 9.81 19.51 -20.25
CA LYS A 53 9.66 18.91 -18.91
C LYS A 53 8.49 19.49 -18.13
N GLN A 54 8.22 20.78 -18.29
CA GLN A 54 7.12 21.44 -17.60
C GLN A 54 5.75 21.06 -18.19
N ALA A 55 5.66 20.87 -19.51
CA ALA A 55 4.45 20.37 -20.17
C ALA A 55 4.15 18.90 -19.81
N THR A 56 5.16 18.03 -19.74
CA THR A 56 4.98 16.63 -19.31
C THR A 56 4.67 16.50 -17.81
N ALA A 57 5.29 17.31 -16.96
CA ALA A 57 4.99 17.32 -15.52
C ALA A 57 3.58 17.85 -15.22
N ALA A 58 3.12 18.89 -15.93
CA ALA A 58 1.77 19.42 -15.81
C ALA A 58 0.72 18.40 -16.28
N ALA A 59 0.94 17.75 -17.43
CA ALA A 59 0.04 16.71 -17.93
C ALA A 59 -0.02 15.48 -17.00
N ALA A 60 1.12 15.02 -16.48
CA ALA A 60 1.18 13.91 -15.52
C ALA A 60 0.48 14.21 -14.20
N THR A 61 0.55 15.47 -13.73
CA THR A 61 -0.15 15.91 -12.51
C THR A 61 -1.66 15.93 -12.71
N SER A 62 -2.14 16.43 -13.85
CA SER A 62 -3.57 16.46 -14.19
C SER A 62 -4.18 15.06 -14.31
N SER A 63 -3.45 14.11 -14.91
CA SER A 63 -3.92 12.71 -14.99
C SER A 63 -3.96 12.02 -13.62
N ALA A 64 -2.99 12.31 -12.74
CA ALA A 64 -2.97 11.75 -11.39
C ALA A 64 -4.10 12.29 -10.50
N ASP A 65 -4.44 13.58 -10.64
CA ASP A 65 -5.55 14.20 -9.91
C ASP A 65 -6.91 13.63 -10.35
N ALA A 66 -7.11 13.48 -11.67
CA ALA A 66 -8.32 12.84 -12.21
C ALA A 66 -8.47 11.40 -11.73
N LEU A 67 -7.38 10.62 -11.71
CA LEU A 67 -7.39 9.26 -11.17
C LEU A 67 -7.70 9.25 -9.67
N ALA A 68 -7.17 10.20 -8.92
CA ALA A 68 -7.43 10.31 -7.48
C ALA A 68 -8.90 10.58 -7.18
N LYS A 69 -9.55 11.43 -7.99
CA LYS A 69 -11.00 11.67 -7.89
C LYS A 69 -11.83 10.44 -8.26
N ALA A 70 -11.43 9.70 -9.29
CA ALA A 70 -12.16 8.52 -9.74
C ALA A 70 -12.04 7.32 -8.79
N THR A 71 -10.89 7.15 -8.15
CA THR A 71 -10.58 5.94 -7.35
C THR A 71 -10.53 6.18 -5.84
N GLY A 72 -10.53 7.45 -5.42
CA GLY A 72 -10.22 7.84 -4.04
C GLY A 72 -8.76 7.56 -3.65
N ILE A 73 -7.88 7.16 -4.58
CA ILE A 73 -6.48 6.85 -4.30
C ILE A 73 -5.63 8.11 -4.55
N PRO A 74 -5.04 8.72 -3.52
CA PRO A 74 -4.16 9.88 -3.73
C PRO A 74 -2.93 9.51 -4.57
N PRO A 75 -2.35 10.49 -5.30
CA PRO A 75 -1.08 10.29 -5.99
C PRO A 75 0.00 9.85 -5.01
N ARG A 76 1.00 9.12 -5.50
CA ARG A 76 2.13 8.71 -4.67
C ARG A 76 2.87 9.95 -4.17
N PRO A 77 3.03 10.15 -2.85
CA PRO A 77 3.66 11.35 -2.32
C PRO A 77 5.17 11.31 -2.56
N THR A 78 5.77 12.48 -2.75
CA THR A 78 7.20 12.68 -2.96
C THR A 78 7.75 13.75 -2.02
N GLY A 79 9.08 13.86 -1.91
CA GLY A 79 9.76 14.91 -1.15
C GLY A 79 9.23 15.09 0.27
N ALA A 80 8.95 16.34 0.63
CA ALA A 80 8.47 16.71 1.97
C ALA A 80 7.12 16.06 2.34
N ALA A 81 6.23 15.83 1.36
CA ALA A 81 4.96 15.16 1.60
C ALA A 81 5.16 13.70 1.99
N ARG A 82 6.08 12.99 1.32
CA ARG A 82 6.45 11.61 1.66
C ARG A 82 7.03 11.54 3.07
N ALA A 83 7.97 12.43 3.40
CA ALA A 83 8.58 12.47 4.72
C ALA A 83 7.56 12.77 5.83
N ARG A 84 6.64 13.71 5.61
CA ARG A 84 5.56 14.02 6.57
C ARG A 84 4.68 12.81 6.82
N LEU A 85 4.26 12.12 5.75
CA LEU A 85 3.42 10.93 5.87
C LEU A 85 4.13 9.80 6.61
N LEU A 86 5.39 9.51 6.26
CA LEU A 86 6.17 8.46 6.93
C LEU A 86 6.36 8.74 8.42
N ARG A 87 6.63 9.99 8.82
CA ARG A 87 6.70 10.34 10.25
C ARG A 87 5.38 10.10 10.98
N ALA A 88 4.26 10.48 10.37
CA ALA A 88 2.95 10.28 10.98
C ALA A 88 2.60 8.79 11.10
N LEU A 89 2.94 7.99 10.08
CA LEU A 89 2.74 6.54 10.10
C LEU A 89 3.67 5.84 11.09
N ALA A 90 4.92 6.29 11.23
CA ALA A 90 5.86 5.76 12.22
C ALA A 90 5.41 6.02 13.66
N ALA A 91 4.74 7.15 13.91
CA ALA A 91 4.15 7.44 15.21
C ALA A 91 2.95 6.53 15.54
N ALA A 92 2.21 6.08 14.53
CA ALA A 92 1.02 5.23 14.70
C ALA A 92 1.33 3.72 14.69
N ALA A 93 2.29 3.29 13.87
CA ALA A 93 2.65 1.88 13.67
C ALA A 93 4.16 1.77 13.37
N PRO A 94 5.03 1.85 14.40
CA PRO A 94 6.47 1.97 14.21
C PRO A 94 7.10 0.73 13.56
N ALA A 95 6.56 -0.46 13.80
CA ALA A 95 7.04 -1.68 13.15
C ALA A 95 6.75 -1.68 11.64
N ALA A 96 5.54 -1.25 11.24
CA ALA A 96 5.14 -1.16 9.84
C ALA A 96 5.95 -0.11 9.07
N ALA A 97 6.28 1.02 9.71
CA ALA A 97 7.01 2.12 9.08
C ALA A 97 8.45 1.79 8.63
N ARG A 98 9.01 0.67 9.09
CA ARG A 98 10.29 0.13 8.56
C ARG A 98 10.20 -0.23 7.08
N TYR A 99 8.99 -0.46 6.59
CA TYR A 99 8.70 -0.80 5.20
C TYR A 99 8.19 0.41 4.42
N GLU A 100 9.00 1.46 4.33
CA GLU A 100 8.55 2.78 3.85
C GLU A 100 7.73 2.72 2.55
N ASP A 101 8.20 2.05 1.50
CA ASP A 101 7.45 2.05 0.24
C ASP A 101 6.14 1.25 0.31
N LYS A 102 6.11 0.17 1.11
CA LYS A 102 4.90 -0.61 1.35
C LYS A 102 3.90 0.17 2.20
N VAL A 103 4.38 0.93 3.18
CA VAL A 103 3.54 1.73 4.06
C VAL A 103 2.91 2.90 3.29
N ILE A 104 3.61 3.44 2.29
CA ILE A 104 3.05 4.40 1.34
C ILE A 104 1.95 3.77 0.47
N ASP A 105 2.16 2.58 -0.09
CA ASP A 105 1.12 1.92 -0.89
C ASP A 105 -0.08 1.50 -0.06
N ALA A 106 0.15 0.99 1.16
CA ALA A 106 -0.89 0.67 2.12
C ALA A 106 -1.69 1.92 2.50
N ALA A 107 -1.04 3.06 2.73
CA ALA A 107 -1.69 4.34 2.97
C ALA A 107 -2.56 4.79 1.80
N ARG A 108 -2.07 4.66 0.55
CA ARG A 108 -2.84 4.99 -0.65
C ARG A 108 -4.10 4.12 -0.79
N ASN A 109 -3.98 2.81 -0.56
CA ASN A 109 -5.11 1.89 -0.59
C ASN A 109 -6.09 2.15 0.58
N GLN A 110 -5.56 2.46 1.76
CA GLN A 110 -6.39 2.81 2.91
C GLN A 110 -7.18 4.10 2.67
N CYS A 111 -6.60 5.10 2.00
CA CYS A 111 -7.34 6.30 1.60
C CYS A 111 -8.49 6.00 0.64
N SER A 112 -8.33 5.06 -0.30
CA SER A 112 -9.47 4.63 -1.14
C SER A 112 -10.62 4.06 -0.31
N ALA A 113 -10.30 3.24 0.70
CA ALA A 113 -11.32 2.70 1.61
C ALA A 113 -11.99 3.79 2.47
N ILE A 114 -11.20 4.76 2.97
CA ILE A 114 -11.73 5.91 3.74
C ILE A 114 -12.65 6.75 2.85
N ASN A 115 -12.18 7.11 1.66
CA ASN A 115 -12.87 7.99 0.72
C ASN A 115 -14.10 7.31 0.09
N GLY A 116 -14.07 5.99 -0.05
CA GLY A 116 -15.19 5.18 -0.52
C GLY A 116 -16.20 4.79 0.57
N GLY A 117 -16.04 5.25 1.81
CA GLY A 117 -16.98 4.97 2.90
C GLY A 117 -17.00 3.51 3.36
N ALA A 118 -15.89 2.80 3.21
CA ALA A 118 -15.80 1.40 3.65
C ALA A 118 -16.03 1.26 5.16
N GLN A 119 -16.56 0.11 5.56
CA GLN A 119 -16.74 -0.24 6.97
C GLN A 119 -15.47 -0.88 7.55
N ARG A 120 -15.40 -0.98 8.89
CA ARG A 120 -14.30 -1.66 9.60
C ARG A 120 -12.90 -1.12 9.18
N LEU A 121 -12.78 0.19 9.01
CA LEU A 121 -11.55 0.84 8.53
C LEU A 121 -10.32 0.51 9.38
N ASP A 122 -10.50 0.35 10.69
CA ASP A 122 -9.41 0.05 11.64
C ASP A 122 -8.90 -1.39 11.43
N HIS A 123 -9.80 -2.34 11.17
CA HIS A 123 -9.45 -3.70 10.79
C HIS A 123 -8.82 -3.77 9.39
N LEU A 124 -9.32 -3.00 8.42
CA LEU A 124 -8.70 -2.94 7.10
C LEU A 124 -7.26 -2.40 7.19
N ALA A 125 -7.03 -1.37 8.02
CA ALA A 125 -5.70 -0.84 8.27
C ALA A 125 -4.82 -1.89 8.97
N SER A 126 -5.32 -2.62 9.98
CA SER A 126 -4.52 -3.66 10.65
C SER A 126 -4.02 -4.74 9.70
N GLN A 127 -4.84 -5.13 8.72
CA GLN A 127 -4.46 -6.11 7.70
C GLN A 127 -3.45 -5.54 6.69
N ARG A 128 -3.71 -4.34 6.15
CA ARG A 128 -2.89 -3.73 5.08
C ARG A 128 -1.49 -3.32 5.54
N PHE A 129 -1.35 -3.00 6.83
CA PHE A 129 -0.11 -2.57 7.44
C PHE A 129 0.58 -3.72 8.20
N THR A 130 0.07 -4.95 8.09
CA THR A 130 0.76 -6.15 8.58
C THR A 130 1.70 -6.69 7.51
N TYR A 131 2.96 -6.90 7.88
CA TYR A 131 4.03 -7.43 7.05
C TYR A 131 4.69 -8.64 7.71
N LYS A 132 5.70 -9.21 7.04
CA LYS A 132 6.36 -10.47 7.44
C LYS A 132 6.76 -10.53 8.91
N ASP A 133 7.32 -9.45 9.46
CA ASP A 133 7.85 -9.34 10.83
C ASP A 133 7.27 -8.13 11.59
N ALA A 134 6.20 -7.54 11.07
CA ALA A 134 5.54 -6.37 11.64
C ALA A 134 4.03 -6.61 11.66
N THR A 135 3.49 -6.95 12.82
CA THR A 135 2.04 -7.07 13.01
C THR A 135 1.48 -5.71 13.41
N THR A 136 0.44 -5.28 12.70
CA THR A 136 -0.32 -4.07 13.05
C THR A 136 -1.65 -4.51 13.68
N THR A 137 -1.93 -4.05 14.89
CA THR A 137 -3.19 -4.31 15.63
C THR A 137 -4.34 -3.43 15.12
N GLU A 138 -5.59 -3.73 15.47
CA GLU A 138 -6.72 -2.83 15.16
C GLU A 138 -6.60 -1.47 15.86
N ALA A 139 -5.98 -1.43 17.05
CA ALA A 139 -5.73 -0.17 17.76
C ALA A 139 -4.72 0.72 17.01
N GLU A 140 -3.63 0.15 16.51
CA GLU A 140 -2.70 0.83 15.62
C GLU A 140 -3.35 1.18 14.27
N GLY A 141 -4.22 0.31 13.75
CA GLY A 141 -5.03 0.57 12.55
C GLY A 141 -5.89 1.83 12.69
N LYS A 142 -6.50 2.03 13.86
CA LYS A 142 -7.21 3.29 14.20
C LYS A 142 -6.28 4.49 14.21
N GLN A 143 -5.10 4.36 14.81
CA GLN A 143 -4.10 5.45 14.84
C GLN A 143 -3.59 5.79 13.44
N ILE A 144 -3.40 4.78 12.58
CA ILE A 144 -3.07 4.95 11.15
C ILE A 144 -4.17 5.75 10.45
N ASN A 145 -5.45 5.36 10.62
CA ASN A 145 -6.57 6.08 10.01
C ASN A 145 -6.63 7.55 10.45
N GLN A 146 -6.33 7.84 11.72
CA GLN A 146 -6.23 9.20 12.23
C GLN A 146 -5.03 9.95 11.62
N ALA A 147 -3.86 9.34 11.55
CA ALA A 147 -2.66 9.92 10.95
C ALA A 147 -2.88 10.27 9.46
N LEU A 148 -3.54 9.38 8.71
CA LEU A 148 -3.84 9.60 7.29
C LEU A 148 -4.77 10.80 7.07
N LYS A 149 -5.77 10.97 7.93
CA LYS A 149 -6.68 12.14 7.90
C LYS A 149 -5.97 13.41 8.32
N ASN A 150 -5.23 13.38 9.44
CA ASN A 150 -4.56 14.56 10.00
C ASN A 150 -3.42 15.09 9.12
N THR A 151 -2.78 14.23 8.34
CA THR A 151 -1.75 14.64 7.39
C THR A 151 -2.31 15.27 6.11
N GLY A 152 -3.63 15.22 5.91
CA GLY A 152 -4.30 15.60 4.67
C GLY A 152 -3.93 14.70 3.49
N PHE A 153 -3.46 13.48 3.75
CA PHE A 153 -3.03 12.58 2.68
C PHE A 153 -4.21 11.94 1.97
N CYS A 154 -5.25 11.56 2.71
CA CYS A 154 -6.52 11.16 2.11
C CYS A 154 -7.29 12.40 1.66
N ILE A 155 -7.76 12.39 0.42
CA ILE A 155 -8.68 13.39 -0.12
C ILE A 155 -10.07 13.08 0.47
N VAL A 156 -10.33 13.54 1.69
CA VAL A 156 -11.61 13.39 2.39
C VAL A 156 -12.57 14.53 2.07
#